data_AF-A0A7W0F3Y5-F1
#
_entry.id   AF-A0A7W0F3Y5-F1
#
_cell.length_a   1.000
_cell.length_b   1.000
_cell.length_c   1.000
_cell.angle_alpha   90.00
_cell.angle_beta   90.00
_cell.angle_gamma   90.00
#
_symmetry.space_group_name_H-M   'P 1'
#
loop_
_entity.id
_entity.type
_entity.pdbx_description
1 polymer ?
#
loop_
_entity_poly.entity_id
_entity_poly.type
_entity_poly.pdbx_seq_one_letter_code
_entity_poly.pdbx_strand_id
1 'polypeptide(L)'
;MNFIKLQILASALLLSSCAGVQKSAKAVGIRSFGIDESKFSYVNWKVSHEKKTVFISAVYDGDTIVAGDEAADDEGEDSSGDREVIRFLGVNTPEIAHPEQGFHTDEPGAAAATEFTKKAVLGKKVILVIDPDNREGVFGRTLALIFYKDDRGDMRCLNWELLKRGLAKENLWANDMLCGKVEWRNMAKLSGLLSPAAFIGMGRQSLKERFVYDALEFYKRGVNKFPSHADLRKDLATLYGSLARVEKNAAKNKEYRLGALFHWKKLKGTKYDALAENQIRQMTAGQ
;
A
#
# COMPACT_ATOMS: atom_id res chain seq x y z
N MET A 1 -36.65 23.44 -34.74
CA MET A 1 -37.29 23.52 -33.42
C MET A 1 -37.19 22.15 -32.76
N ASN A 2 -36.44 22.07 -31.65
CA ASN A 2 -36.41 21.02 -30.61
C ASN A 2 -34.97 20.67 -30.20
N PHE A 3 -34.60 21.28 -29.07
CA PHE A 3 -33.46 20.98 -28.22
C PHE A 3 -33.71 19.65 -27.48
N ILE A 4 -32.71 18.77 -27.43
CA ILE A 4 -32.65 17.70 -26.41
C ILE A 4 -31.43 17.98 -25.55
N LYS A 5 -31.70 18.40 -24.31
CA LYS A 5 -30.71 18.69 -23.27
C LYS A 5 -30.24 17.39 -22.61
N LEU A 6 -28.92 17.32 -22.48
CA LEU A 6 -28.11 16.40 -21.69
C LEU A 6 -28.38 16.62 -20.18
N GLN A 7 -28.76 15.57 -19.44
CA GLN A 7 -28.75 15.58 -17.97
C GLN A 7 -27.51 14.83 -17.47
N ILE A 8 -26.60 15.57 -16.84
CA ILE A 8 -25.51 15.04 -16.03
C ILE A 8 -25.96 15.13 -14.58
N LEU A 9 -26.07 13.98 -13.92
CA LEU A 9 -26.43 13.85 -12.51
C LEU A 9 -25.22 14.26 -11.64
N ALA A 10 -25.27 15.44 -11.04
CA ALA A 10 -24.37 15.86 -9.97
C ALA A 10 -25.06 15.54 -8.63
N SER A 11 -24.56 14.53 -7.91
CA SER A 11 -24.98 14.29 -6.52
C SER A 11 -24.07 15.08 -5.58
N ALA A 12 -24.53 16.27 -5.22
CA ALA A 12 -24.10 16.99 -4.04
C ALA A 12 -25.07 16.66 -2.90
N LEU A 13 -24.56 16.16 -1.79
CA LEU A 13 -25.30 16.10 -0.53
C LEU A 13 -24.40 16.65 0.58
N LEU A 14 -24.75 17.86 1.00
CA LEU A 14 -24.39 18.47 2.26
C LEU A 14 -25.68 18.58 3.09
N LEU A 15 -25.57 18.30 4.39
CA LEU A 15 -26.17 19.01 5.54
C LEU A 15 -26.00 18.07 6.76
N SER A 16 -25.11 18.38 7.70
CA SER A 16 -25.35 19.24 8.88
C SER A 16 -26.06 18.50 10.01
N SER A 17 -25.33 18.22 11.09
CA SER A 17 -25.82 18.40 12.46
C SER A 17 -24.63 18.61 13.40
N CYS A 18 -24.57 19.82 13.96
CA CYS A 18 -23.84 20.15 15.17
C CYS A 18 -24.84 20.14 16.33
N ALA A 19 -24.64 19.28 17.34
CA ALA A 19 -24.95 19.54 18.75
C ALA A 19 -24.68 18.27 19.58
N GLY A 20 -24.04 18.44 20.74
CA GLY A 20 -23.97 17.39 21.77
C GLY A 20 -22.57 17.00 22.20
N VAL A 21 -21.82 17.93 22.79
CA VAL A 21 -20.71 17.59 23.68
C VAL A 21 -21.30 16.98 24.95
N GLN A 22 -21.35 15.65 25.03
CA GLN A 22 -21.41 14.95 26.30
C GLN A 22 -20.05 14.29 26.56
N LYS A 23 -19.45 14.68 27.68
CA LYS A 23 -18.24 14.09 28.24
C LYS A 23 -18.46 12.58 28.40
N SER A 24 -17.83 11.81 27.53
CA SER A 24 -17.62 10.37 27.72
C SER A 24 -16.13 10.15 28.00
N ALA A 25 -15.86 9.41 29.06
CA ALA A 25 -14.55 9.17 29.63
C ALA A 25 -13.52 8.69 28.60
N LYS A 26 -12.26 9.07 28.81
CA LYS A 26 -11.08 8.50 28.14
C LYS A 26 -11.07 6.98 28.33
N ALA A 27 -11.64 6.25 27.39
CA ALA A 27 -11.13 4.94 27.01
C ALA A 27 -10.11 5.21 25.90
N VAL A 28 -8.82 5.06 26.20
CA VAL A 28 -7.81 4.87 25.16
C VAL A 28 -8.19 3.55 24.49
N GLY A 29 -9.02 3.63 23.46
CA GLY A 29 -9.50 2.46 22.74
C GLY A 29 -8.31 1.74 22.15
N ILE A 30 -8.01 0.56 22.68
CA ILE A 30 -7.16 -0.44 22.05
C ILE A 30 -7.74 -0.66 20.64
N ARG A 31 -7.16 -0.03 19.61
CA ARG A 31 -7.54 -0.33 18.23
C ARG A 31 -7.22 -1.79 18.01
N SER A 32 -8.25 -2.62 17.84
CA SER A 32 -8.11 -4.06 17.62
C SER A 32 -7.01 -4.33 16.59
N PHE A 33 -6.19 -5.34 16.86
CA PHE A 33 -5.19 -5.85 15.90
C PHE A 33 -5.91 -6.79 14.92
N GLY A 34 -6.90 -6.24 14.20
CA GLY A 34 -7.74 -6.97 13.25
C GLY A 34 -7.59 -6.45 11.83
N ILE A 35 -7.89 -7.31 10.86
CA ILE A 35 -7.87 -6.99 9.43
C ILE A 35 -9.28 -6.55 9.00
N ASP A 36 -9.40 -5.35 8.44
CA ASP A 36 -10.59 -4.92 7.70
C ASP A 36 -10.51 -5.45 6.26
N GLU A 37 -11.05 -6.65 6.05
CA GLU A 37 -11.00 -7.40 4.79
C GLU A 37 -11.52 -6.59 3.59
N SER A 38 -12.48 -5.69 3.81
CA SER A 38 -13.08 -4.86 2.75
C SER A 38 -12.07 -3.96 2.04
N LYS A 39 -10.93 -3.65 2.69
CA LYS A 39 -9.84 -2.85 2.12
C LYS A 39 -8.93 -3.66 1.19
N PHE A 40 -8.95 -4.98 1.29
CA PHE A 40 -7.99 -5.87 0.66
C PHE A 40 -8.68 -6.72 -0.41
N SER A 41 -9.27 -6.06 -1.41
CA SER A 41 -10.05 -6.73 -2.46
C SER A 41 -9.22 -7.67 -3.35
N TYR A 42 -7.89 -7.59 -3.28
CA TYR A 42 -6.95 -8.48 -3.96
C TYR A 42 -6.67 -9.77 -3.18
N VAL A 43 -7.28 -9.92 -2.00
CA VAL A 43 -7.32 -11.17 -1.24
C VAL A 43 -8.72 -11.75 -1.36
N ASN A 44 -8.80 -13.04 -1.66
CA ASN A 44 -10.03 -13.78 -1.80
C ASN A 44 -10.48 -14.27 -0.41
N TRP A 45 -11.15 -13.41 0.34
CA TRP A 45 -11.62 -13.73 1.70
C TRP A 45 -12.75 -14.79 1.75
N LYS A 46 -13.23 -15.27 0.60
CA LYS A 46 -14.31 -16.28 0.52
C LYS A 46 -13.81 -17.71 0.67
N VAL A 47 -12.49 -17.94 0.62
CA VAL A 47 -11.91 -19.28 0.78
C VAL A 47 -11.54 -19.51 2.25
N SER A 48 -11.38 -20.77 2.63
CA SER A 48 -10.93 -21.15 3.97
C SER A 48 -9.60 -20.48 4.28
N HIS A 49 -9.47 -19.91 5.48
CA HIS A 49 -8.23 -19.27 5.89
C HIS A 49 -8.10 -19.20 7.41
N GLU A 50 -6.88 -19.40 7.89
CA GLU A 50 -6.48 -19.24 9.27
C GLU A 50 -5.82 -17.86 9.46
N LYS A 51 -6.08 -17.21 10.60
CA LYS A 51 -5.38 -15.98 11.01
C LYS A 51 -4.56 -16.27 12.26
N LYS A 52 -3.23 -16.20 12.14
CA LYS A 52 -2.29 -16.44 13.25
C LYS A 52 -1.51 -15.16 13.54
N THR A 53 -1.55 -14.67 14.78
CA THR A 53 -0.69 -13.55 15.19
C THR A 53 0.65 -14.07 15.66
N VAL A 54 1.74 -13.53 15.12
CA VAL A 54 3.11 -13.97 15.45
C VAL A 54 4.03 -12.76 15.62
N PHE A 55 5.15 -12.96 16.33
CA PHE A 55 6.24 -12.00 16.40
C PHE A 55 7.35 -12.38 15.43
N ILE A 56 7.90 -11.39 14.71
CA ILE A 56 8.95 -11.63 13.70
C ILE A 56 10.32 -11.42 14.32
N SER A 57 11.03 -12.52 14.52
CA SER A 57 12.36 -12.56 15.15
C SER A 57 13.51 -12.39 14.16
N ALA A 58 13.32 -12.77 12.89
CA ALA A 58 14.31 -12.57 11.84
C ALA A 58 13.70 -12.38 10.44
N VAL A 59 14.51 -11.85 9.53
CA VAL A 59 14.21 -11.70 8.10
C VAL A 59 15.41 -12.24 7.34
N TYR A 60 15.20 -13.26 6.50
CA TYR A 60 16.27 -13.81 5.65
C TYR A 60 16.48 -12.94 4.42
N ASP A 61 15.39 -12.69 3.68
CA ASP A 61 15.39 -11.93 2.44
C ASP A 61 14.08 -11.11 2.30
N GLY A 62 13.77 -10.66 1.08
CA GLY A 62 12.57 -9.88 0.83
C GLY A 62 11.25 -10.62 1.05
N ASP A 63 11.22 -11.95 0.99
CA ASP A 63 10.00 -12.75 0.96
C ASP A 63 9.98 -13.97 1.90
N THR A 64 11.01 -14.09 2.74
CA THR A 64 11.15 -15.12 3.76
C THR A 64 11.48 -14.50 5.12
N ILE A 65 10.65 -14.79 6.12
CA ILE A 65 10.80 -14.31 7.51
C ILE A 65 10.75 -15.47 8.50
N VAL A 66 11.20 -15.23 9.72
CA VAL A 66 11.13 -16.20 10.82
C VAL A 66 10.22 -15.64 11.91
N ALA A 67 9.20 -16.42 12.25
CA ALA A 67 8.38 -16.19 13.43
C ALA A 67 8.97 -16.94 14.62
N GLY A 68 8.94 -16.32 15.79
CA GLY A 68 9.39 -16.93 17.05
C GLY A 68 8.88 -16.14 18.24
N ASP A 69 9.31 -16.52 19.43
CA ASP A 69 8.92 -15.84 20.66
C ASP A 69 9.41 -14.38 20.67
N GLU A 70 8.64 -13.50 21.34
CA GLU A 70 9.16 -12.17 21.71
C GLU A 70 10.36 -12.43 22.62
N ALA A 71 11.52 -11.84 22.30
CA ALA A 71 12.69 -11.96 23.16
C ALA A 71 12.27 -11.59 24.59
N ALA A 72 12.34 -12.55 25.51
CA ALA A 72 12.09 -12.28 26.91
C ALA A 72 13.12 -11.26 27.37
N ASP A 73 12.68 -10.26 28.14
CA ASP A 73 13.58 -9.26 28.76
C ASP A 73 14.54 -9.88 29.81
N ASP A 74 14.53 -11.20 29.98
CA ASP A 74 15.41 -11.94 30.88
C ASP A 74 16.58 -12.57 30.10
N GLU A 75 17.78 -12.07 30.38
CA GLU A 75 19.05 -12.69 30.01
C GLU A 75 19.19 -14.04 30.72
N GLY A 76 18.68 -15.12 30.11
CA GLY A 76 19.02 -16.45 30.59
C GLY A 76 17.99 -17.53 30.36
N GLU A 77 17.63 -17.81 29.11
CA GLU A 77 17.35 -19.17 28.70
C GLU A 77 17.48 -19.26 27.18
N ASP A 78 18.24 -20.25 26.70
CA ASP A 78 18.19 -20.70 25.30
C ASP A 78 16.76 -21.20 25.06
N SER A 79 15.84 -20.29 24.79
CA SER A 79 14.51 -20.64 24.31
C SER A 79 14.72 -21.23 22.93
N SER A 80 14.87 -22.55 22.88
CA SER A 80 14.62 -23.41 21.74
C SER A 80 13.13 -23.37 21.35
N GLY A 81 12.53 -22.18 21.35
CA GLY A 81 11.17 -21.95 20.92
C GLY A 81 11.08 -22.27 19.43
N ASP A 82 10.02 -22.97 19.04
CA ASP A 82 9.77 -23.41 17.66
C ASP A 82 9.81 -22.20 16.71
N ARG A 83 10.95 -22.02 16.02
CA ARG A 83 11.09 -21.01 14.98
C ARG A 83 10.36 -21.49 13.74
N GLU A 84 9.30 -20.79 13.35
CA GLU A 84 8.52 -21.10 12.15
C GLU A 84 9.04 -20.23 11.00
N VAL A 85 9.55 -20.86 9.94
CA VAL A 85 9.98 -20.14 8.73
C VAL A 85 8.78 -19.92 7.82
N ILE A 86 8.50 -18.66 7.51
CA ILE A 86 7.36 -18.22 6.72
C ILE A 86 7.82 -17.73 5.36
N ARG A 87 7.29 -18.32 4.28
CA ARG A 87 7.49 -17.89 2.90
C ARG A 87 6.25 -17.13 2.40
N PHE A 88 6.48 -15.99 1.77
CA PHE A 88 5.40 -15.11 1.35
C PHE A 88 4.65 -15.71 0.16
N LEU A 89 3.35 -15.94 0.34
CA LEU A 89 2.47 -16.41 -0.72
C LEU A 89 2.37 -15.38 -1.86
N GLY A 90 2.42 -15.87 -3.11
CA GLY A 90 2.13 -15.11 -4.32
C GLY A 90 3.22 -14.16 -4.82
N VAL A 91 4.35 -14.04 -4.13
CA VAL A 91 5.47 -13.18 -4.54
C VAL A 91 6.81 -13.91 -4.49
N ASN A 92 7.73 -13.54 -5.38
CA ASN A 92 9.15 -13.89 -5.30
C ASN A 92 10.03 -12.63 -5.38
N THR A 93 10.82 -12.36 -4.35
CA THR A 93 11.82 -11.29 -4.36
C THR A 93 13.14 -11.80 -4.96
N PRO A 94 14.04 -10.89 -5.38
CA PRO A 94 15.41 -11.29 -5.68
C PRO A 94 16.12 -11.79 -4.42
N GLU A 95 16.92 -12.84 -4.56
CA GLU A 95 17.58 -13.53 -3.45
C GLU A 95 18.83 -12.76 -2.96
N ILE A 96 19.06 -12.73 -1.64
CA ILE A 96 20.34 -12.26 -1.05
C ILE A 96 21.38 -13.38 -1.12
N ALA A 97 22.66 -13.00 -1.14
CA ALA A 97 23.77 -13.94 -1.05
C ALA A 97 23.67 -14.80 0.22
N HIS A 98 23.74 -16.12 0.03
CA HIS A 98 23.91 -17.14 1.04
C HIS A 98 25.22 -17.90 0.78
N PRO A 99 26.39 -17.37 1.19
CA PRO A 99 27.68 -17.99 0.93
C PRO A 99 27.77 -19.44 1.44
N GLU A 100 27.10 -19.74 2.55
CA GLU A 100 26.97 -21.07 3.15
C GLU A 100 26.20 -22.07 2.26
N GLN A 101 25.37 -21.57 1.34
CA GLN A 101 24.65 -22.35 0.34
C GLN A 101 25.30 -22.25 -1.06
N GLY A 102 26.47 -21.62 -1.18
CA GLY A 102 27.19 -21.43 -2.43
C GLY A 102 26.74 -20.21 -3.26
N PHE A 103 25.86 -19.36 -2.73
CA PHE A 103 25.44 -18.12 -3.38
C PHE A 103 26.25 -16.94 -2.84
N HIS A 104 27.26 -16.51 -3.58
CA HIS A 104 28.22 -15.50 -3.10
C HIS A 104 27.85 -14.05 -3.43
N THR A 105 26.78 -13.82 -4.19
CA THR A 105 26.39 -12.49 -4.67
C THR A 105 24.89 -12.30 -4.62
N ASP A 106 24.46 -11.13 -4.18
CA ASP A 106 23.06 -10.71 -4.20
C ASP A 106 22.54 -10.62 -5.64
N GLU A 107 21.28 -11.02 -5.84
CA GLU A 107 20.57 -10.69 -7.06
C GLU A 107 20.24 -9.18 -7.14
N PRO A 108 20.18 -8.59 -8.34
CA PRO A 108 19.82 -7.18 -8.50
C PRO A 108 18.48 -6.83 -7.82
N GLY A 109 18.55 -5.98 -6.80
CA GLY A 109 17.39 -5.51 -6.03
C GLY A 109 17.10 -6.28 -4.74
N ALA A 110 17.84 -7.35 -4.44
CA ALA A 110 17.65 -8.17 -3.24
C ALA A 110 17.77 -7.37 -1.94
N ALA A 111 18.82 -6.54 -1.84
CA ALA A 111 19.03 -5.64 -0.70
C ALA A 111 17.84 -4.68 -0.49
N ALA A 112 17.29 -4.11 -1.58
CA ALA A 112 16.16 -3.19 -1.48
C ALA A 112 14.86 -3.87 -1.02
N ALA A 113 14.60 -5.09 -1.49
CA ALA A 113 13.44 -5.88 -1.07
C ALA A 113 13.58 -6.31 0.40
N THR A 114 14.76 -6.78 0.79
CA THR A 114 15.04 -7.22 2.17
C THR A 114 14.95 -6.09 3.17
N GLU A 115 15.54 -4.92 2.88
CA GLU A 115 15.44 -3.77 3.77
C GLU A 115 14.01 -3.23 3.89
N PHE A 116 13.22 -3.33 2.81
CA PHE A 116 11.79 -3.00 2.88
C PHE A 116 11.04 -3.94 3.83
N THR A 117 11.28 -5.25 3.73
CA THR A 117 10.69 -6.27 4.61
C THR A 117 11.14 -6.09 6.06
N LYS A 118 12.44 -5.92 6.32
CA LYS A 118 12.96 -5.64 7.67
C LYS A 118 12.27 -4.43 8.31
N LYS A 119 12.23 -3.29 7.60
CA LYS A 119 11.59 -2.08 8.11
C LYS A 119 10.10 -2.30 8.39
N ALA A 120 9.43 -3.09 7.57
CA ALA A 120 8.01 -3.39 7.73
C ALA A 120 7.75 -4.21 9.00
N VAL A 121 8.48 -5.32 9.21
CA VAL A 121 8.05 -6.36 10.15
C VAL A 121 9.07 -6.81 11.19
N LEU A 122 10.38 -6.57 11.02
CA LEU A 122 11.39 -7.08 11.97
C LEU A 122 11.14 -6.51 13.38
N GLY A 123 11.08 -7.39 14.38
CA GLY A 123 10.82 -7.04 15.77
C GLY A 123 9.39 -6.55 16.03
N LYS A 124 8.42 -6.91 15.17
CA LYS A 124 7.02 -6.51 15.30
C LYS A 124 6.08 -7.70 15.27
N LYS A 125 4.89 -7.51 15.85
CA LYS A 125 3.76 -8.43 15.67
C LYS A 125 3.14 -8.26 14.29
N VAL A 126 2.81 -9.38 13.66
CA VAL A 126 2.10 -9.45 12.37
C VAL A 126 0.98 -10.48 12.45
N ILE A 127 0.06 -10.43 11.49
CA ILE A 127 -0.98 -11.44 11.29
C ILE A 127 -0.63 -12.20 10.01
N LEU A 128 -0.45 -13.50 10.14
CA LEU A 128 -0.37 -14.43 9.03
C LEU A 128 -1.79 -14.79 8.60
N VAL A 129 -2.08 -14.69 7.31
CA VAL A 129 -3.28 -15.27 6.69
C VAL A 129 -2.84 -16.47 5.86
N ILE A 130 -3.25 -17.65 6.31
CA ILE A 130 -2.77 -18.95 5.82
C ILE A 130 -3.94 -19.71 5.20
N ASP A 131 -3.69 -20.38 4.08
CA ASP A 131 -4.62 -21.35 3.51
C ASP A 131 -4.39 -22.70 4.21
N PRO A 132 -5.31 -23.20 5.05
CA PRO A 132 -5.07 -24.44 5.80
C PRO A 132 -4.91 -25.66 4.89
N ASP A 133 -5.48 -25.64 3.68
CA ASP A 133 -5.38 -26.74 2.72
C ASP A 133 -4.09 -26.69 1.90
N ASN A 134 -3.36 -25.57 1.95
CA ASN A 134 -2.09 -25.35 1.24
C ASN A 134 -1.07 -24.65 2.16
N ARG A 135 -0.94 -25.16 3.40
CA ARG A 135 -0.15 -24.53 4.46
C ARG A 135 1.34 -24.47 4.16
N GLU A 136 1.92 -25.56 3.66
CA GLU A 136 3.36 -25.72 3.54
C GLU A 136 3.82 -25.74 2.07
N GLY A 137 4.89 -25.01 1.79
CA GLY A 137 5.59 -25.11 0.53
C GLY A 137 6.45 -26.38 0.44
N VAL A 138 7.04 -26.62 -0.73
CA VAL A 138 7.88 -27.81 -1.03
C VAL A 138 9.02 -28.05 -0.02
N PHE A 139 9.45 -27.01 0.68
CA PHE A 139 10.54 -27.06 1.66
C PHE A 139 10.06 -27.03 3.13
N GLY A 140 8.77 -27.31 3.40
CA GLY A 140 8.19 -27.30 4.75
C GLY A 140 8.02 -25.90 5.36
N ARG A 141 8.24 -24.82 4.58
CA ARG A 141 7.99 -23.44 5.00
C ARG A 141 6.50 -23.15 4.97
N THR A 142 5.99 -22.44 5.98
CA THR A 142 4.59 -22.02 5.99
C THR A 142 4.36 -20.92 4.96
N LEU A 143 3.33 -21.07 4.11
CA LEU A 143 2.93 -20.10 3.11
C LEU A 143 1.87 -19.16 3.67
N ALA A 144 2.13 -17.85 3.62
CA ALA A 144 1.20 -16.87 4.18
C ALA A 144 1.19 -15.53 3.44
N LEU A 145 0.05 -14.84 3.53
CA LEU A 145 -0.02 -13.39 3.36
C LEU A 145 0.29 -12.72 4.70
N ILE A 146 1.21 -11.75 4.71
CA ILE A 146 1.69 -11.11 5.92
C ILE A 146 1.03 -9.75 6.09
N PHE A 147 0.25 -9.59 7.16
CA PHE A 147 -0.41 -8.35 7.50
C PHE A 147 0.27 -7.67 8.69
N TYR A 148 0.64 -6.40 8.55
CA TYR A 148 1.31 -5.62 9.59
C TYR A 148 0.70 -4.23 9.72
N LYS A 149 0.85 -3.61 10.89
CA LYS A 149 0.55 -2.19 11.08
C LYS A 149 1.80 -1.36 10.76
N ASP A 150 1.67 -0.40 9.87
CA ASP A 150 2.75 0.56 9.62
C ASP A 150 2.88 1.58 10.76
N ASP A 151 3.87 2.48 10.65
CA ASP A 151 4.14 3.52 11.67
C ASP A 151 2.98 4.52 11.86
N ARG A 152 2.00 4.52 10.94
CA ARG A 152 0.77 5.34 11.01
C ARG A 152 -0.39 4.57 11.63
N GLY A 153 -0.19 3.30 11.94
CA GLY A 153 -1.19 2.38 12.48
C GLY A 153 -2.14 1.83 11.43
N ASP A 154 -1.84 1.98 10.14
CA ASP A 154 -2.62 1.43 9.04
C ASP A 154 -2.22 -0.03 8.79
N MET A 155 -3.22 -0.93 8.68
CA MET A 155 -2.99 -2.33 8.34
C MET A 155 -2.61 -2.47 6.86
N ARG A 156 -1.57 -3.23 6.55
CA ARG A 156 -1.03 -3.45 5.21
C ARG A 156 -0.73 -4.92 4.95
N CYS A 157 -0.90 -5.35 3.70
CA CYS A 157 -0.43 -6.66 3.22
C CYS A 157 0.96 -6.51 2.60
N LEU A 158 1.99 -7.06 3.25
CA LEU A 158 3.38 -6.90 2.84
C LEU A 158 3.68 -7.52 1.46
N ASN A 159 3.13 -8.70 1.19
CA ASN A 159 3.28 -9.39 -0.10
C ASN A 159 2.82 -8.49 -1.25
N TRP A 160 1.64 -7.87 -1.09
CA TRP A 160 1.07 -6.96 -2.07
C TRP A 160 1.89 -5.67 -2.22
N GLU A 161 2.41 -5.13 -1.11
CA GLU A 161 3.28 -3.94 -1.13
C GLU A 161 4.58 -4.19 -1.90
N LEU A 162 5.23 -5.34 -1.70
CA LEU A 162 6.43 -5.74 -2.45
C LEU A 162 6.14 -5.80 -3.95
N LEU A 163 5.03 -6.44 -4.34
CA LEU A 163 4.61 -6.56 -5.74
C LEU A 163 4.31 -5.18 -6.36
N LYS A 164 3.50 -4.37 -5.68
CA LYS A 164 3.07 -3.03 -6.11
C LYS A 164 4.26 -2.08 -6.25
N ARG A 165 5.29 -2.22 -5.40
CA ARG A 165 6.50 -1.38 -5.45
C ARG A 165 7.55 -1.88 -6.44
N GLY A 166 7.33 -3.04 -7.07
CA GLY A 166 8.27 -3.65 -8.01
C GLY A 166 9.49 -4.26 -7.32
N LEU A 167 9.38 -4.60 -6.04
CA LEU A 167 10.41 -5.26 -5.24
C LEU A 167 10.32 -6.80 -5.33
N ALA A 168 9.20 -7.31 -5.85
CA ALA A 168 8.97 -8.73 -6.10
C ALA A 168 8.31 -8.96 -7.46
N LYS A 169 8.46 -10.17 -7.99
CA LYS A 169 7.68 -10.72 -9.11
C LYS A 169 6.48 -11.50 -8.58
N GLU A 170 5.48 -11.70 -9.43
CA GLU A 170 4.38 -12.64 -9.16
C GLU A 170 4.96 -14.07 -9.04
N ASN A 171 4.49 -14.82 -8.05
CA ASN A 171 4.75 -16.25 -7.91
C ASN A 171 3.47 -16.96 -7.43
N LEU A 172 2.45 -17.00 -8.29
CA LEU A 172 1.16 -17.64 -8.00
C LEU A 172 1.15 -19.08 -8.52
N TRP A 173 0.82 -20.02 -7.65
CA TRP A 173 0.62 -21.42 -8.01
C TRP A 173 -0.83 -21.70 -8.41
N ALA A 174 -1.04 -22.84 -9.07
CA ALA A 174 -2.36 -23.26 -9.53
C ALA A 174 -3.35 -23.39 -8.36
N ASN A 175 -2.88 -23.91 -7.23
CA ASN A 175 -3.69 -24.16 -6.04
C ASN A 175 -3.78 -22.95 -5.09
N ASP A 176 -3.16 -21.81 -5.42
CA ASP A 176 -3.27 -20.61 -4.60
C ASP A 176 -4.66 -20.00 -4.75
N MET A 177 -5.45 -20.10 -3.68
CA MET A 177 -6.83 -19.62 -3.67
C MET A 177 -7.03 -18.31 -2.91
N LEU A 178 -6.08 -17.95 -2.04
CA LEU A 178 -6.09 -16.69 -1.27
C LEU A 178 -5.81 -15.44 -2.12
N CYS A 179 -4.94 -15.54 -3.12
CA CYS A 179 -4.58 -14.38 -3.95
C CYS A 179 -5.59 -14.20 -5.10
N GLY A 180 -6.16 -13.00 -5.24
CA GLY A 180 -6.95 -12.63 -6.42
C GLY A 180 -6.07 -12.62 -7.68
N LYS A 181 -6.03 -13.74 -8.40
CA LYS A 181 -5.04 -13.97 -9.49
C LYS A 181 -5.04 -12.87 -10.55
N VAL A 182 -6.21 -12.32 -10.88
CA VAL A 182 -6.34 -11.24 -11.86
C VAL A 182 -5.70 -9.95 -11.34
N GLU A 183 -6.02 -9.55 -10.11
CA GLU A 183 -5.50 -8.36 -9.45
C GLU A 183 -3.98 -8.42 -9.30
N TRP A 184 -3.46 -9.57 -8.85
CA TRP A 184 -2.02 -9.78 -8.65
C TRP A 184 -1.23 -9.74 -9.96
N ARG A 185 -1.68 -10.45 -10.99
CA ARG A 185 -1.04 -10.40 -12.32
C ARG A 185 -1.06 -9.01 -12.92
N ASN A 186 -2.19 -8.31 -12.79
CA ASN A 186 -2.31 -6.93 -13.25
C ASN A 186 -1.34 -6.01 -12.51
N MET A 187 -1.23 -6.15 -11.18
CA MET A 187 -0.29 -5.35 -10.40
C MET A 187 1.17 -5.63 -10.77
N ALA A 188 1.54 -6.91 -10.90
CA ALA A 188 2.88 -7.33 -11.33
C ALA A 188 3.27 -6.73 -12.69
N LYS A 189 2.33 -6.76 -13.65
CA LYS A 189 2.53 -6.15 -14.97
C LYS A 189 2.71 -4.64 -14.87
N LEU A 190 1.89 -3.96 -14.07
CA LEU A 190 1.99 -2.51 -13.91
C LEU A 190 3.33 -2.13 -13.26
N SER A 191 3.70 -2.76 -12.14
CA SER A 191 4.92 -2.42 -11.41
C SER A 191 6.20 -2.67 -12.24
N GLY A 192 6.21 -3.67 -13.10
CA GLY A 192 7.32 -3.93 -14.03
C GLY A 192 7.45 -2.95 -15.21
N LEU A 193 6.34 -2.37 -15.70
CA LEU A 193 6.37 -1.52 -16.91
C LEU A 193 6.92 -0.11 -16.65
N LEU A 194 6.74 0.44 -15.43
CA LEU A 194 7.15 1.80 -15.05
C LEU A 194 6.78 2.89 -16.10
N SER A 195 5.62 2.73 -16.74
CA SER A 195 5.01 3.64 -17.73
C SER A 195 4.08 4.65 -17.03
N PRO A 196 3.60 5.70 -17.72
CA PRO A 196 2.62 6.61 -17.12
C PRO A 196 1.36 5.89 -16.61
N ALA A 197 0.84 4.93 -17.39
CA ALA A 197 -0.31 4.12 -17.00
C ALA A 197 -0.02 3.27 -15.75
N ALA A 198 1.20 2.74 -15.61
CA ALA A 198 1.63 2.03 -14.41
C ALA A 198 1.58 2.91 -13.15
N PHE A 199 2.20 4.11 -13.20
CA PHE A 199 2.18 5.04 -12.06
C PHE A 199 0.75 5.49 -11.70
N ILE A 200 -0.09 5.71 -12.71
CA ILE A 200 -1.52 6.02 -12.50
C ILE A 200 -2.23 4.84 -11.81
N GLY A 201 -2.02 3.61 -12.31
CA GLY A 201 -2.62 2.39 -11.77
C GLY A 201 -2.23 2.15 -10.31
N MET A 202 -0.93 2.18 -10.01
CA MET A 202 -0.41 2.00 -8.64
C MET A 202 -0.92 3.08 -7.68
N GLY A 203 -0.98 4.34 -8.13
CA GLY A 203 -1.50 5.44 -7.33
C GLY A 203 -3.00 5.30 -7.05
N ARG A 204 -3.82 4.96 -8.05
CA ARG A 204 -5.26 4.74 -7.88
C ARG A 204 -5.57 3.54 -7.01
N GLN A 205 -4.81 2.46 -7.15
CA GLN A 205 -4.94 1.30 -6.28
C GLN A 205 -4.63 1.67 -4.82
N SER A 206 -3.58 2.46 -4.59
CA SER A 206 -3.26 2.95 -3.24
C SER A 206 -4.37 3.85 -2.66
N LEU A 207 -5.06 4.64 -3.49
CA LEU A 207 -6.25 5.40 -3.04
C LEU A 207 -7.43 4.50 -2.68
N LYS A 208 -7.66 3.41 -3.43
CA LYS A 208 -8.70 2.40 -3.11
C LYS A 208 -8.43 1.75 -1.75
N GLU A 209 -7.17 1.50 -1.44
CA GLU A 209 -6.69 0.97 -0.16
C GLU A 209 -6.65 2.03 0.96
N ARG A 210 -6.94 3.30 0.63
CA ARG A 210 -6.87 4.48 1.50
C ARG A 210 -5.44 4.88 1.93
N PHE A 211 -4.42 4.42 1.22
CA PHE A 211 -3.01 4.81 1.39
C PHE A 211 -2.66 6.05 0.55
N VAL A 212 -3.16 7.20 1.01
CA VAL A 212 -3.07 8.48 0.29
C VAL A 212 -1.63 8.92 0.03
N TYR A 213 -0.71 8.65 0.96
CA TYR A 213 0.68 9.07 0.82
C TYR A 213 1.48 8.19 -0.15
N ASP A 214 1.15 6.90 -0.23
CA ASP A 214 1.70 5.99 -1.24
C ASP A 214 1.23 6.41 -2.63
N ALA A 215 -0.06 6.78 -2.77
CA ALA A 215 -0.58 7.34 -4.02
C ALA A 215 0.16 8.62 -4.43
N LEU A 216 0.41 9.51 -3.46
CA LEU A 216 1.19 10.73 -3.67
C LEU A 216 2.61 10.42 -4.15
N GLU A 217 3.28 9.45 -3.54
CA GLU A 217 4.61 9.00 -3.94
C GLU A 217 4.64 8.49 -5.39
N PHE A 218 3.71 7.60 -5.75
CA PHE A 218 3.61 7.06 -7.12
C PHE A 218 3.37 8.16 -8.16
N TYR A 219 2.45 9.09 -7.89
CA TYR A 219 2.21 10.20 -8.81
C TYR A 219 3.40 11.15 -8.92
N LYS A 220 4.09 11.46 -7.81
CA LYS A 220 5.31 12.29 -7.83
C LYS A 220 6.42 11.62 -8.64
N ARG A 221 6.68 10.33 -8.43
CA ARG A 221 7.65 9.54 -9.21
C ARG A 221 7.28 9.51 -10.69
N GLY A 222 6.00 9.30 -11.00
CA GLY A 222 5.48 9.31 -12.35
C GLY A 222 5.68 10.67 -13.05
N VAL A 223 5.31 11.77 -12.41
CA VAL A 223 5.53 13.12 -12.96
C VAL A 223 7.03 13.46 -13.08
N ASN A 224 7.87 13.00 -12.16
CA ASN A 224 9.32 13.19 -12.28
C ASN A 224 9.89 12.48 -13.51
N LYS A 225 9.45 11.24 -13.76
CA LYS A 225 9.88 10.47 -14.94
C LYS A 225 9.23 10.94 -16.24
N PHE A 226 7.98 11.40 -16.19
CA PHE A 226 7.20 11.84 -17.35
C PHE A 226 6.63 13.24 -17.13
N PRO A 227 7.48 14.28 -17.14
CA PRO A 227 7.10 15.62 -16.73
C PRO A 227 6.06 16.27 -17.65
N SER A 228 5.85 15.81 -18.87
CA SER A 228 4.83 16.37 -19.76
C SER A 228 3.51 15.60 -19.75
N HIS A 229 3.39 14.51 -18.99
CA HIS A 229 2.21 13.65 -19.04
C HIS A 229 1.01 14.27 -18.30
N ALA A 230 -0.03 14.63 -19.05
CA ALA A 230 -1.19 15.36 -18.53
C ALA A 230 -1.95 14.57 -17.45
N ASP A 231 -2.19 13.27 -17.64
CA ASP A 231 -3.03 12.48 -16.70
C ASP A 231 -2.38 12.35 -15.32
N LEU A 232 -1.07 12.10 -15.28
CA LEU A 232 -0.27 12.06 -14.05
C LEU A 232 -0.30 13.40 -13.32
N ARG A 233 -0.13 14.51 -14.05
CA ARG A 233 -0.21 15.85 -13.47
C ARG A 233 -1.60 16.15 -12.93
N LYS A 234 -2.66 15.74 -13.64
CA LYS A 234 -4.05 15.94 -13.21
C LYS A 234 -4.36 15.15 -11.94
N ASP A 235 -3.93 13.90 -11.87
CA ASP A 235 -4.15 13.07 -10.67
C ASP A 235 -3.31 13.59 -9.47
N LEU A 236 -2.07 14.02 -9.70
CA LEU A 236 -1.23 14.66 -8.67
C LEU A 236 -1.81 15.99 -8.17
N ALA A 237 -2.24 16.87 -9.08
CA ALA A 237 -2.84 18.16 -8.72
C ALA A 237 -4.11 17.98 -7.89
N THR A 238 -4.96 17.04 -8.29
CA THR A 238 -6.20 16.69 -7.59
C THR A 238 -5.91 16.16 -6.19
N LEU A 239 -4.89 15.30 -6.06
CA LEU A 239 -4.50 14.72 -4.78
C LEU A 239 -3.97 15.78 -3.82
N TYR A 240 -3.09 16.67 -4.29
CA TYR A 240 -2.61 17.81 -3.51
C TYR A 240 -3.76 18.70 -3.05
N GLY A 241 -4.72 19.02 -3.94
CA GLY A 241 -5.89 19.81 -3.56
C GLY A 241 -6.74 19.13 -2.48
N SER A 242 -6.88 17.80 -2.53
CA SER A 242 -7.59 17.04 -1.50
C SER A 242 -6.85 17.02 -0.17
N LEU A 243 -5.53 16.81 -0.18
CA LEU A 243 -4.68 16.88 1.01
C LEU A 243 -4.71 18.26 1.66
N ALA A 244 -4.64 19.33 0.87
CA ALA A 244 -4.74 20.71 1.34
C ALA A 244 -6.07 21.03 2.04
N ARG A 245 -7.16 20.32 1.74
CA ARG A 245 -8.46 20.55 2.39
C ARG A 245 -8.55 19.93 3.79
N VAL A 246 -7.77 18.88 4.05
CA VAL A 246 -7.82 18.12 5.31
C VAL A 246 -6.60 18.35 6.21
N GLU A 247 -5.52 18.91 5.66
CA GLU A 247 -4.28 19.16 6.38
C GLU A 247 -4.42 20.33 7.36
N LYS A 248 -4.19 20.03 8.64
CA LYS A 248 -4.28 21.00 9.76
C LYS A 248 -2.98 21.76 9.97
N ASN A 249 -1.83 21.17 9.63
CA ASN A 249 -0.55 21.84 9.74
C ASN A 249 -0.43 22.92 8.66
N ALA A 250 -0.30 24.18 9.07
CA ALA A 250 -0.30 25.33 8.15
C ALA A 250 0.82 25.27 7.09
N ALA A 251 2.01 24.79 7.46
CA ALA A 251 3.14 24.69 6.53
C ALA A 251 2.88 23.63 5.46
N LYS A 252 2.44 22.42 5.86
CA LYS A 252 2.06 21.35 4.93
C LYS A 252 0.84 21.72 4.08
N ASN A 253 -0.15 22.39 4.68
CA ASN A 253 -1.31 22.90 3.96
C ASN A 253 -0.86 23.82 2.82
N LYS A 254 -0.01 24.80 3.14
CA LYS A 254 0.57 25.72 2.15
C LYS A 254 1.36 24.97 1.07
N GLU A 255 2.19 23.99 1.44
CA GLU A 255 2.91 23.13 0.51
C GLU A 255 1.95 22.43 -0.48
N TYR A 256 0.91 21.79 0.02
CA TYR A 256 -0.06 21.08 -0.82
C TYR A 256 -0.85 22.04 -1.72
N ARG A 257 -1.26 23.21 -1.22
CA ARG A 257 -1.92 24.23 -2.05
C ARG A 257 -1.03 24.71 -3.18
N LEU A 258 0.24 25.01 -2.89
CA LEU A 258 1.21 25.44 -3.90
C LEU A 258 1.51 24.33 -4.91
N GLY A 259 1.64 23.08 -4.45
CA GLY A 259 1.80 21.91 -5.30
C GLY A 259 0.63 21.72 -6.26
N ALA A 260 -0.61 21.76 -5.75
CA ALA A 260 -1.81 21.69 -6.57
C ALA A 260 -1.84 22.79 -7.63
N LEU A 261 -1.61 24.05 -7.22
CA LEU A 261 -1.62 25.21 -8.13
C LEU A 261 -0.54 25.07 -9.22
N PHE A 262 0.67 24.66 -8.86
CA PHE A 262 1.76 24.42 -9.80
C PHE A 262 1.38 23.40 -10.86
N HIS A 263 0.84 22.25 -10.45
CA HIS A 263 0.48 21.20 -11.41
C HIS A 263 -0.74 21.58 -12.28
N TRP A 264 -1.75 22.29 -11.72
CA TRP A 264 -2.86 22.81 -12.53
C TRP A 264 -2.38 23.82 -13.58
N LYS A 265 -1.46 24.74 -13.25
CA LYS A 265 -0.87 25.67 -14.23
C LYS A 265 -0.17 24.94 -15.38
N LYS A 266 0.46 23.79 -15.11
CA LYS A 266 1.13 22.96 -16.11
C LYS A 266 0.17 22.16 -17.00
N LEU A 267 -1.13 22.18 -16.72
CA LEU A 267 -2.16 21.52 -17.52
C LEU A 267 -2.84 22.45 -18.53
N LYS A 268 -2.50 23.74 -18.54
CA LYS A 268 -2.98 24.66 -19.57
C LYS A 268 -2.51 24.22 -20.96
N GLY A 269 -3.39 24.33 -21.95
CA GLY A 269 -3.15 23.85 -23.32
C GLY A 269 -3.19 22.33 -23.50
N THR A 270 -3.59 21.57 -22.47
CA THR A 270 -3.81 20.12 -22.57
C THR A 270 -5.30 19.80 -22.68
N LYS A 271 -5.66 18.52 -22.80
CA LYS A 271 -7.07 18.05 -22.71
C LYS A 271 -7.78 18.41 -21.39
N TYR A 272 -7.05 18.90 -20.38
CA TYR A 272 -7.60 19.35 -19.09
C TYR A 272 -7.61 20.87 -18.91
N ASP A 273 -7.38 21.66 -19.97
CA ASP A 273 -7.25 23.13 -19.87
C ASP A 273 -8.44 23.79 -19.15
N ALA A 274 -9.68 23.55 -19.62
CA ALA A 274 -10.88 24.13 -18.99
C ALA A 274 -11.04 23.73 -17.50
N LEU A 275 -10.70 22.48 -17.17
CA LEU A 275 -10.71 22.02 -15.78
C LEU A 275 -9.64 22.73 -14.95
N ALA A 276 -8.43 22.87 -15.49
CA ALA A 276 -7.32 23.55 -14.84
C ALA A 276 -7.63 25.02 -14.58
N GLU A 277 -8.21 25.74 -15.54
CA GLU A 277 -8.60 27.14 -15.37
C GLU A 277 -9.63 27.32 -14.25
N ASN A 278 -10.63 26.45 -14.18
CA ASN A 278 -11.62 26.46 -13.11
C ASN A 278 -10.97 26.22 -11.74
N GLN A 279 -10.11 25.20 -11.62
CA GLN A 279 -9.42 24.88 -10.37
C GLN A 279 -8.49 26.01 -9.91
N ILE A 280 -7.73 26.61 -10.83
CA ILE A 280 -6.86 27.77 -10.52
C ILE A 280 -7.70 28.93 -9.98
N ARG A 281 -8.81 29.27 -10.66
CA ARG A 281 -9.69 30.37 -10.26
C ARG A 281 -10.25 30.16 -8.85
N GLN A 282 -10.72 28.95 -8.53
CA GLN A 282 -11.22 28.60 -7.20
C GLN A 282 -10.13 28.73 -6.11
N MET A 283 -8.90 28.34 -6.43
CA MET A 283 -7.78 28.40 -5.48
C MET A 283 -7.28 29.82 -5.22
N THR A 284 -7.38 30.72 -6.21
CA THR A 284 -6.97 32.13 -6.08
C THR A 284 -8.06 33.04 -5.54
N ALA A 285 -9.35 32.70 -5.73
CA ALA A 285 -10.47 33.52 -5.24
C ALA A 285 -10.70 33.40 -3.72
N GLY A 286 -10.11 32.39 -3.07
CA GLY A 286 -10.20 32.17 -1.62
C GLY A 286 -8.92 32.51 -0.85
N GLN A 287 -8.03 33.34 -1.43
CA GLN A 287 -6.86 33.93 -0.76
C GLN A 287 -7.10 35.42 -0.55
#